data_AF-A0A3L6STI1-F1
#
_entry.id   AF-A0A3L6STI1-F1
#
_cell.length_a   1.000
_cell.length_b   1.000
_cell.length_c   1.000
_cell.angle_alpha   90.00
_cell.angle_beta   90.00
_cell.angle_gamma   90.00
#
_symmetry.space_group_name_H-M   'P 1'
#
loop_
_entity.id
_entity.type
_entity.pdbx_description
1 polymer ?
#
loop_
_entity_poly.entity_id
_entity_poly.type
_entity_poly.pdbx_seq_one_letter_code
_entity_poly.pdbx_strand_id
1 'polypeptide(L)'
;MASRIKFENSCEVGVFARLTNAYCLVPPGAAEGFYSVLEAELGAVVPVVRSSVAGTRIVGRLCVGNKRGLLLPHTATDQEIQHLRNSLPDEVVVKCVDERLSALGNCIACNDYETEEVISDVLGVEVFRQTIAGNILVGSYCTFTNKGGLVHPQTSVEDLDELSTLLQVPLVAGTVNRGSDVISAGIAANDWTAFCGSDTTATEVSVVESVFRLRDPRPGALGSDVKSSMVQDFFRS
;
A
#
# COMPACT_ATOMS: atom_id res chain seq x y z
N MET A 1 7.93 -7.58 -9.03
CA MET A 1 7.19 -8.86 -9.17
C MET A 1 6.21 -8.97 -8.01
N ALA A 2 5.05 -9.61 -8.19
CA ALA A 2 4.12 -9.85 -7.09
C ALA A 2 4.42 -11.18 -6.39
N SER A 3 4.73 -11.13 -5.09
CA SER A 3 5.06 -12.29 -4.28
C SER A 3 3.87 -12.71 -3.42
N ARG A 4 3.63 -14.02 -3.35
CA ARG A 4 2.57 -14.58 -2.51
C ARG A 4 3.12 -14.95 -1.14
N ILE A 5 2.56 -14.38 -0.09
CA ILE A 5 2.97 -14.65 1.28
C ILE A 5 1.77 -14.94 2.18
N LYS A 6 2.05 -15.57 3.31
CA LYS A 6 1.05 -15.91 4.32
C LYS A 6 1.59 -15.54 5.69
N PHE A 7 0.81 -14.79 6.46
CA PHE A 7 1.16 -14.48 7.84
C PHE A 7 0.50 -15.52 8.75
N GLU A 8 1.31 -16.42 9.32
CA GLU A 8 0.82 -17.58 10.08
C GLU A 8 -0.21 -18.38 9.26
N ASN A 9 -1.48 -18.33 9.66
CA ASN A 9 -2.60 -18.96 8.96
C ASN A 9 -3.51 -17.98 8.21
N SER A 10 -3.18 -16.69 8.17
CA SER A 10 -3.95 -15.66 7.47
C SER A 10 -3.34 -15.26 6.13
N CYS A 11 -4.20 -15.08 5.13
CA CYS A 11 -3.88 -14.56 3.80
C CYS A 11 -4.01 -13.02 3.73
N GLU A 12 -4.37 -12.37 4.84
CA GLU A 12 -4.55 -10.91 4.91
C GLU A 12 -3.23 -10.20 5.23
N VAL A 13 -2.30 -10.24 4.28
CA VAL A 13 -0.94 -9.71 4.42
C VAL A 13 -0.94 -8.22 4.79
N GLY A 14 -1.79 -7.41 4.15
CA GLY A 14 -1.84 -5.97 4.36
C GLY A 14 -2.42 -5.55 5.71
N VAL A 15 -3.02 -6.49 6.48
CA VAL A 15 -3.42 -6.23 7.86
C VAL A 15 -2.21 -6.20 8.79
N PHE A 16 -1.22 -7.05 8.51
CA PHE A 16 -0.04 -7.22 9.35
C PHE A 16 1.11 -6.34 8.87
N ALA A 17 1.35 -6.24 7.57
CA ALA A 17 2.45 -5.47 7.03
C ALA A 17 1.99 -4.13 6.45
N ARG A 18 2.74 -3.05 6.73
CA ARG A 18 2.62 -1.78 6.01
C ARG A 18 3.83 -1.60 5.12
N LEU A 19 3.60 -1.50 3.81
CA LEU A 19 4.67 -1.27 2.84
C LEU A 19 4.57 0.16 2.28
N THR A 20 5.69 0.85 2.24
CA THR A 20 5.84 2.15 1.57
C THR A 20 7.07 2.13 0.67
N ASN A 21 7.34 3.24 -0.02
CA ASN A 21 8.57 3.43 -0.80
C ASN A 21 9.81 3.70 0.06
N ALA A 22 9.67 4.05 1.34
CA ALA A 22 10.82 4.38 2.20
C ALA A 22 11.09 3.34 3.29
N TYR A 23 10.07 2.60 3.72
CA TYR A 23 10.17 1.63 4.81
C TYR A 23 9.06 0.57 4.74
N CYS A 24 9.29 -0.55 5.41
CA CYS A 24 8.28 -1.57 5.63
C CYS A 24 8.14 -1.85 7.13
N LEU A 25 6.90 -1.88 7.63
CA LEU A 25 6.59 -2.22 9.02
C LEU A 25 5.99 -3.61 9.10
N VAL A 26 6.48 -4.40 10.06
CA VAL A 26 6.04 -5.78 10.30
C VAL A 26 5.85 -5.98 11.81
N PRO A 27 4.84 -6.74 12.27
CA PRO A 27 4.66 -7.01 13.69
C PRO A 27 5.80 -7.86 14.27
N PRO A 28 6.13 -7.67 15.55
CA PRO A 28 7.02 -8.58 16.25
C PRO A 28 6.38 -9.97 16.38
N GLY A 29 7.19 -11.02 16.31
CA GLY A 29 6.72 -12.41 16.37
C GLY A 29 6.17 -12.95 15.04
N ALA A 30 6.35 -12.24 13.92
CA ALA A 30 6.15 -12.80 12.59
C ALA A 30 7.03 -14.05 12.41
N ALA A 31 6.47 -15.11 11.81
CA ALA A 31 7.24 -16.30 11.46
C ALA A 31 8.44 -15.93 10.57
N GLU A 32 9.59 -16.55 10.79
CA GLU A 32 10.80 -16.24 10.00
C GLU A 32 10.56 -16.40 8.51
N GLY A 33 9.75 -17.37 8.07
CA GLY A 33 9.39 -17.51 6.66
C GLY A 33 8.71 -16.27 6.06
N PHE A 34 7.90 -15.54 6.84
CA PHE A 34 7.27 -14.30 6.38
C PHE A 34 8.30 -13.16 6.28
N TYR A 35 9.13 -13.03 7.31
CA TYR A 35 10.16 -11.99 7.36
C TYR A 35 11.24 -12.20 6.28
N SER A 36 11.68 -13.43 6.05
CA SER A 36 12.70 -13.76 5.05
C SER A 36 12.25 -13.42 3.63
N VAL A 37 10.97 -13.58 3.30
CA VAL A 37 10.46 -13.19 1.97
C VAL A 37 10.45 -11.67 1.82
N LEU A 38 10.02 -10.94 2.86
CA LEU A 38 10.06 -9.48 2.84
C LEU A 38 11.50 -8.98 2.75
N GLU A 39 12.42 -9.53 3.54
CA GLU A 39 13.83 -9.13 3.54
C GLU A 39 14.55 -9.49 2.23
N ALA A 40 14.21 -10.62 1.60
CA ALA A 40 14.76 -11.01 0.30
C ALA A 40 14.39 -10.03 -0.82
N GLU A 41 13.15 -9.52 -0.81
CA GLU A 41 12.65 -8.59 -1.83
C GLU A 41 12.96 -7.11 -1.50
N LEU A 42 12.93 -6.74 -0.22
CA LEU A 42 13.00 -5.35 0.23
C LEU A 42 14.34 -4.96 0.85
N GLY A 43 15.08 -5.90 1.44
CA GLY A 43 16.20 -5.61 2.34
C GLY A 43 17.36 -4.84 1.70
N ALA A 44 17.44 -4.85 0.36
CA ALA A 44 18.43 -4.06 -0.37
C ALA A 44 18.03 -2.59 -0.61
N VAL A 45 16.74 -2.25 -0.47
CA VAL A 45 16.19 -0.94 -0.88
C VAL A 45 15.51 -0.21 0.27
N VAL A 46 14.76 -0.92 1.12
CA VAL A 46 14.02 -0.30 2.24
C VAL A 46 14.23 -1.09 3.54
N PRO A 47 14.36 -0.40 4.69
CA PRO A 47 14.43 -1.05 5.99
C PRO A 47 13.11 -1.74 6.33
N VAL A 48 13.21 -3.01 6.76
CA VAL A 48 12.09 -3.78 7.31
C VAL A 48 12.13 -3.67 8.84
N VAL A 49 11.28 -2.83 9.39
CA VAL A 49 11.22 -2.53 10.83
C VAL A 49 10.21 -3.42 11.52
N ARG A 50 10.66 -4.13 12.55
CA ARG A 50 9.78 -4.92 13.43
C ARG A 50 9.27 -4.04 14.56
N SER A 51 7.98 -3.72 14.57
CA SER A 51 7.34 -2.92 15.62
C SER A 51 5.90 -3.34 15.83
N SER A 52 5.43 -3.33 17.08
CA SER A 52 4.00 -3.35 17.38
C SER A 52 3.46 -1.92 17.35
N VAL A 53 2.14 -1.80 17.23
CA VAL A 53 1.44 -0.53 17.43
C VAL A 53 0.27 -0.76 18.37
N ALA A 54 0.24 0.01 19.45
CA ALA A 54 -0.71 -0.13 20.55
C ALA A 54 -0.68 -1.54 21.19
N GLY A 55 0.50 -2.18 21.22
CA GLY A 55 0.66 -3.54 21.72
C GLY A 55 -0.01 -4.62 20.85
N THR A 56 -0.42 -4.28 19.62
CA THR A 56 -1.08 -5.22 18.71
C THR A 56 -0.17 -5.63 17.55
N ARG A 57 -0.58 -6.70 16.85
CA ARG A 57 0.12 -7.22 15.66
C ARG A 57 -0.45 -6.68 14.33
N ILE A 58 -1.51 -5.89 14.37
CA ILE A 58 -2.25 -5.42 13.17
C ILE A 58 -1.71 -4.07 12.66
N VAL A 59 -0.39 -4.00 12.46
CA VAL A 59 0.33 -2.76 12.15
C VAL A 59 -0.19 -2.14 10.84
N GLY A 60 -0.48 -2.97 9.83
CA GLY A 60 -0.97 -2.51 8.53
C GLY A 60 -2.31 -1.76 8.57
N ARG A 61 -3.21 -2.13 9.50
CA ARG A 61 -4.50 -1.43 9.67
C ARG A 61 -4.44 -0.25 10.62
N LEU A 62 -3.54 -0.28 11.61
CA LEU A 62 -3.46 0.78 12.60
C LEU A 62 -2.65 1.99 12.11
N CYS A 63 -1.76 1.77 11.14
CA CYS A 63 -0.83 2.80 10.69
C CYS A 63 -1.06 3.15 9.23
N VAL A 64 -0.85 4.41 8.89
CA VAL A 64 -0.83 4.88 7.52
C VAL A 64 0.44 5.68 7.32
N GLY A 65 1.08 5.49 6.19
CA GLY A 65 2.27 6.24 5.89
C GLY A 65 2.63 6.16 4.42
N ASN A 66 3.48 7.09 4.04
CA ASN A 66 4.08 7.21 2.73
C ASN A 66 5.60 7.38 2.90
N LYS A 67 6.33 7.80 1.87
CA LYS A 67 7.78 7.98 1.99
C LYS A 67 8.21 9.12 2.93
N ARG A 68 7.31 10.06 3.23
CA ARG A 68 7.59 11.30 3.97
C ARG A 68 7.17 11.23 5.43
N GLY A 69 6.20 10.39 5.77
CA GLY A 69 5.69 10.32 7.13
C GLY A 69 4.94 9.06 7.46
N LEU A 70 4.82 8.82 8.77
CA LEU A 70 4.08 7.73 9.39
C LEU A 70 3.12 8.29 10.43
N LEU A 71 1.84 8.00 10.24
CA LEU A 71 0.77 8.28 11.16
C LEU A 71 0.50 7.07 12.05
N LEU A 72 0.51 7.31 13.35
CA LEU A 72 0.22 6.32 14.39
C LEU A 72 -1.03 6.73 15.16
N PRO A 73 -1.81 5.77 15.70
CA PRO A 73 -2.93 6.09 16.56
C PRO A 73 -2.44 6.66 17.91
N HIS A 74 -3.30 7.43 18.59
CA HIS A 74 -3.01 7.94 19.94
C HIS A 74 -2.80 6.83 20.99
N THR A 75 -3.22 5.60 20.70
CA THR A 75 -3.04 4.42 21.56
C THR A 75 -1.64 3.81 21.46
N ALA A 76 -0.80 4.27 20.54
CA ALA A 76 0.58 3.84 20.43
C ALA A 76 1.39 4.25 21.68
N THR A 77 2.25 3.35 22.15
CA THR A 77 3.07 3.62 23.34
C THR A 77 4.30 4.46 23.00
N ASP A 78 4.80 5.25 23.95
CA ASP A 78 6.01 6.06 23.75
C ASP A 78 7.23 5.21 23.37
N GLN A 79 7.31 3.97 23.87
CA GLN A 79 8.37 3.02 23.51
C GLN A 79 8.29 2.61 22.04
N GLU A 80 7.09 2.32 21.52
CA GLU A 80 6.88 1.99 20.10
C GLU A 80 7.23 3.19 19.21
N ILE A 81 6.81 4.40 19.61
CA ILE A 81 7.09 5.63 18.85
C ILE A 81 8.59 5.91 18.81
N GLN A 82 9.29 5.76 19.94
CA GLN A 82 10.74 5.96 20.01
C GLN A 82 11.48 4.91 19.18
N HIS A 83 11.05 3.65 19.24
CA HIS A 83 11.61 2.57 18.42
C HIS A 83 11.46 2.83 16.92
N LEU A 84 10.27 3.27 16.50
CA LEU A 84 10.00 3.65 15.11
C LEU A 84 10.86 4.84 14.67
N ARG A 85 10.99 5.89 15.49
CA ARG A 85 11.86 7.04 15.19
C ARG A 85 13.33 6.66 15.05
N ASN A 86 13.80 5.70 15.83
CA ASN A 86 15.19 5.24 15.75
C ASN A 86 15.45 4.29 14.57
N SER A 87 14.42 3.61 14.06
CA SER A 87 14.53 2.59 13.02
C SER A 87 14.20 3.10 11.63
N LEU A 88 13.40 4.17 11.53
CA LEU A 88 13.01 4.80 10.28
C LEU A 88 14.08 5.80 9.81
N PRO A 89 14.17 6.07 8.49
CA PRO A 89 15.02 7.14 7.97
C PRO A 89 14.64 8.50 8.57
N ASP A 90 15.62 9.38 8.78
CA ASP A 90 15.42 10.72 9.39
C ASP A 90 14.45 11.61 8.60
N GLU A 91 14.25 11.33 7.32
CA GLU A 91 13.31 12.04 6.44
C GLU A 91 11.83 11.72 6.77
N VAL A 92 11.57 10.63 7.50
CA VAL A 92 10.20 10.16 7.79
C VAL A 92 9.70 10.78 9.10
N VAL A 93 8.70 11.65 8.99
CA VAL A 93 8.06 12.28 10.15
C VAL A 93 7.08 11.30 10.81
N VAL A 94 7.38 10.87 12.03
CA VAL A 94 6.48 10.03 12.85
C VAL A 94 5.61 10.88 13.76
N LYS A 95 4.29 10.90 13.52
CA LYS A 95 3.32 11.66 14.31
C LYS A 95 2.15 10.80 14.76
N CYS A 96 1.72 11.02 16.00
CA CYS A 96 0.49 10.43 16.52
C CYS A 96 -0.69 11.33 16.21
N VAL A 97 -1.79 10.73 15.78
CA VAL A 97 -3.04 11.43 15.49
C VAL A 97 -4.13 10.91 16.43
N ASP A 98 -4.88 11.85 17.02
CA ASP A 98 -6.04 11.53 17.83
C ASP A 98 -7.27 11.44 16.93
N GLU A 99 -7.55 10.25 16.42
CA GLU A 99 -8.75 9.96 15.64
C GLU A 99 -9.70 9.01 16.40
N ARG A 100 -10.99 9.36 16.42
CA ARG A 100 -12.04 8.70 17.21
C ARG A 100 -13.01 7.85 16.40
N LEU A 101 -12.90 7.85 15.06
CA LEU A 101 -13.89 7.26 14.15
C LEU A 101 -13.57 5.80 13.79
N SER A 102 -12.31 5.48 13.46
CA SER A 102 -11.83 4.11 13.22
C SER A 102 -10.30 4.04 13.26
N ALA A 103 -9.72 2.86 12.98
CA ALA A 103 -8.28 2.73 12.77
C ALA A 103 -7.84 3.51 11.52
N LEU A 104 -6.74 4.25 11.62
CA LEU A 104 -6.23 5.15 10.57
C LEU A 104 -6.10 4.45 9.20
N GLY A 105 -5.64 3.20 9.17
CA GLY A 105 -5.47 2.40 7.96
C GLY A 105 -6.76 1.96 7.28
N ASN A 106 -7.91 2.03 7.97
CA ASN A 106 -9.20 1.78 7.35
C ASN A 106 -9.80 3.06 6.75
N CYS A 107 -9.48 4.22 7.33
CA CYS A 107 -10.02 5.51 6.91
C CYS A 107 -9.19 6.18 5.81
N ILE A 108 -7.88 5.91 5.75
CA ILE A 108 -6.98 6.65 4.86
C ILE A 108 -6.29 5.67 3.89
N ALA A 109 -6.59 5.83 2.61
CA ALA A 109 -5.80 5.29 1.50
C ALA A 109 -4.99 6.44 0.89
N CYS A 110 -3.67 6.40 1.01
CA CYS A 110 -2.82 7.53 0.65
C CYS A 110 -1.78 7.17 -0.41
N ASN A 111 -1.57 8.08 -1.37
CA ASN A 111 -0.47 8.13 -2.34
C ASN A 111 0.34 9.44 -2.17
N ASP A 112 1.49 9.64 -2.81
CA ASP A 112 2.45 10.75 -2.51
C ASP A 112 2.05 12.22 -2.92
N TYR A 113 0.78 12.59 -3.12
CA TYR A 113 0.28 13.94 -3.61
C TYR A 113 -0.58 14.66 -2.56
N GLU A 114 -0.73 16.05 -2.42
CA GLU A 114 -0.96 17.13 -1.30
C GLU A 114 -2.35 17.76 -0.70
N THR A 115 -2.63 17.85 0.65
CA THR A 115 -3.71 18.56 1.50
C THR A 115 -4.82 17.86 2.39
N GLU A 116 -4.68 17.91 3.74
CA GLU A 116 -5.61 18.14 4.91
C GLU A 116 -4.66 18.51 6.07
N GLU A 117 -4.86 19.56 6.87
CA GLU A 117 -3.75 20.16 7.69
C GLU A 117 -2.85 19.15 8.44
N VAL A 118 -3.37 18.27 9.30
CA VAL A 118 -2.51 17.36 10.08
C VAL A 118 -1.93 16.21 9.23
N ILE A 119 -2.72 15.65 8.31
CA ILE A 119 -2.33 14.52 7.47
C ILE A 119 -1.37 14.98 6.38
N SER A 120 -1.66 16.12 5.75
CA SER A 120 -0.82 16.79 4.78
C SER A 120 0.44 17.37 5.39
N ASP A 121 0.44 17.87 6.62
CA ASP A 121 1.69 18.33 7.23
C ASP A 121 2.68 17.17 7.41
N VAL A 122 2.19 15.97 7.72
CA VAL A 122 3.05 14.80 7.98
C VAL A 122 3.41 14.05 6.71
N LEU A 123 2.42 13.78 5.85
CA LEU A 123 2.62 13.00 4.65
C LEU A 123 2.94 13.88 3.44
N GLY A 124 2.60 15.17 3.46
CA GLY A 124 2.69 16.06 2.30
C GLY A 124 1.68 15.66 1.21
N VAL A 125 0.44 15.32 1.59
CA VAL A 125 -0.55 14.64 0.72
C VAL A 125 -2.04 15.10 0.76
N GLU A 126 -2.63 15.12 -0.45
CA GLU A 126 -3.88 15.09 -1.23
C GLU A 126 -5.10 14.52 -0.60
N VAL A 127 -5.67 15.16 0.39
CA VAL A 127 -6.80 14.53 1.06
C VAL A 127 -8.08 14.96 0.38
N PHE A 128 -8.49 14.12 -0.57
CA PHE A 128 -9.85 14.12 -1.08
C PHE A 128 -10.73 13.24 -0.21
N ARG A 129 -11.90 13.76 0.17
CA ARG A 129 -12.93 12.96 0.83
C ARG A 129 -13.79 12.32 -0.25
N GLN A 130 -13.67 11.02 -0.40
CA GLN A 130 -14.47 10.25 -1.35
C GLN A 130 -14.91 8.92 -0.74
N THR A 131 -15.92 8.30 -1.34
CA THR A 131 -16.40 6.96 -0.99
C THR A 131 -16.16 6.00 -2.15
N ILE A 132 -15.91 4.72 -1.84
CA ILE A 132 -15.63 3.71 -2.87
C ILE A 132 -16.72 2.65 -2.81
N ALA A 133 -17.49 2.51 -3.90
CA ALA A 133 -18.63 1.58 -3.98
C ALA A 133 -19.64 1.74 -2.81
N GLY A 134 -19.88 2.99 -2.38
CA GLY A 134 -20.76 3.30 -1.25
C GLY A 134 -20.16 3.04 0.14
N ASN A 135 -18.90 2.61 0.23
CA ASN A 135 -18.21 2.38 1.49
C ASN A 135 -17.43 3.63 1.95
N ILE A 136 -17.54 3.93 3.25
CA ILE A 136 -16.81 5.01 3.91
C ILE A 136 -15.36 4.64 4.26
N LEU A 137 -15.04 3.33 4.34
CA LEU A 137 -13.72 2.83 4.74
C LEU A 137 -12.80 2.64 3.54
N VAL A 138 -12.45 3.74 2.89
CA VAL A 138 -11.63 3.71 1.65
C VAL A 138 -10.34 2.91 1.84
N GLY A 139 -9.65 3.08 2.98
CA GLY A 139 -8.40 2.37 3.30
C GLY A 139 -8.52 0.85 3.36
N SER A 140 -9.71 0.28 3.55
CA SER A 140 -9.91 -1.18 3.48
C SER A 140 -10.18 -1.68 2.06
N TYR A 141 -10.83 -0.86 1.24
CA TYR A 141 -11.39 -1.25 -0.06
C TYR A 141 -10.58 -0.77 -1.26
N CYS A 142 -9.51 -0.02 -1.04
CA CYS A 142 -8.56 0.31 -2.09
C CYS A 142 -7.11 0.27 -1.62
N THR A 143 -6.22 0.04 -2.58
CA THR A 143 -4.77 0.13 -2.40
C THR A 143 -4.20 0.93 -3.57
N PHE A 144 -3.50 2.02 -3.26
CA PHE A 144 -2.89 2.92 -4.24
C PHE A 144 -1.36 2.88 -4.16
N THR A 145 -0.70 3.05 -5.30
CA THR A 145 0.72 3.36 -5.42
C THR A 145 0.90 4.50 -6.42
N ASN A 146 2.13 5.01 -6.60
CA ASN A 146 2.37 6.11 -7.54
C ASN A 146 2.14 5.70 -9.00
N LYS A 147 2.03 4.40 -9.28
CA LYS A 147 1.89 3.85 -10.63
C LYS A 147 0.47 3.43 -10.99
N GLY A 148 -0.37 3.14 -9.99
CA GLY A 148 -1.72 2.63 -10.22
C GLY A 148 -2.42 2.27 -8.92
N GLY A 149 -3.65 1.80 -9.04
CA GLY A 149 -4.46 1.42 -7.89
C GLY A 149 -5.46 0.31 -8.16
N LEU A 150 -5.72 -0.48 -7.13
CA LEU A 150 -6.74 -1.52 -7.13
C LEU A 150 -7.86 -1.09 -6.18
N VAL A 151 -9.10 -1.13 -6.66
CA VAL A 151 -10.30 -0.77 -5.89
C VAL A 151 -11.30 -1.91 -5.83
N HIS A 152 -12.31 -1.74 -4.99
CA HIS A 152 -13.42 -2.68 -4.80
C HIS A 152 -14.07 -3.11 -6.13
N PRO A 153 -14.41 -4.40 -6.31
CA PRO A 153 -14.92 -4.92 -7.58
C PRO A 153 -16.28 -4.36 -8.00
N GLN A 154 -17.09 -3.87 -7.06
CA GLN A 154 -18.41 -3.27 -7.34
C GLN A 154 -18.35 -1.74 -7.56
N THR A 155 -17.16 -1.16 -7.71
CA THR A 155 -17.02 0.26 -8.03
C THR A 155 -17.55 0.51 -9.43
N SER A 156 -18.37 1.56 -9.61
CA SER A 156 -18.91 1.88 -10.93
C SER A 156 -17.81 2.39 -11.87
N VAL A 157 -18.03 2.30 -13.18
CA VAL A 157 -17.06 2.80 -14.17
C VAL A 157 -16.93 4.33 -14.08
N GLU A 158 -18.03 5.01 -13.75
CA GLU A 158 -18.05 6.46 -13.54
C GLU A 158 -17.17 6.86 -12.33
N ASP A 159 -17.32 6.18 -11.20
CA ASP A 159 -16.50 6.42 -10.01
C ASP A 159 -15.02 6.09 -10.27
N LEU A 160 -14.74 5.03 -11.05
CA LEU A 160 -13.38 4.65 -11.44
C LEU A 160 -12.69 5.74 -12.26
N ASP A 161 -13.38 6.30 -13.26
CA ASP A 161 -12.85 7.35 -14.13
C ASP A 161 -12.66 8.66 -13.35
N GLU A 162 -13.58 9.00 -12.45
CA GLU A 162 -13.45 10.14 -11.56
C GLU A 162 -12.23 9.98 -10.65
N LEU A 163 -12.10 8.85 -9.94
CA LEU A 163 -10.98 8.57 -9.06
C LEU A 163 -9.64 8.51 -9.80
N SER A 164 -9.62 7.95 -11.01
CA SER A 164 -8.43 7.90 -11.87
C SER A 164 -7.98 9.30 -12.29
N THR A 165 -8.94 10.19 -12.59
CA THR A 165 -8.67 11.59 -12.93
C THR A 165 -8.15 12.37 -11.72
N LEU A 166 -8.76 12.15 -10.54
CA LEU A 166 -8.35 12.79 -9.28
C LEU A 166 -6.95 12.36 -8.86
N LEU A 167 -6.66 11.06 -8.86
CA LEU A 167 -5.38 10.52 -8.41
C LEU A 167 -4.29 10.55 -9.49
N GLN A 168 -4.64 10.86 -10.74
CA GLN A 168 -3.77 10.87 -11.92
C GLN A 168 -3.04 9.54 -12.16
N VAL A 169 -3.60 8.42 -11.69
CA VAL A 169 -3.05 7.07 -11.83
C VAL A 169 -4.12 6.11 -12.34
N PRO A 170 -3.75 5.11 -13.16
CA PRO A 170 -4.71 4.13 -13.66
C PRO A 170 -5.27 3.28 -12.52
N LEU A 171 -6.60 3.17 -12.48
CA LEU A 171 -7.32 2.36 -11.51
C LEU A 171 -8.01 1.17 -12.17
N VAL A 172 -8.05 0.05 -11.46
CA VAL A 172 -8.77 -1.15 -11.89
C VAL A 172 -9.62 -1.65 -10.71
N ALA A 173 -10.84 -2.09 -10.99
CA ALA A 173 -11.65 -2.83 -10.04
C ALA A 173 -11.31 -4.32 -10.12
N GLY A 174 -11.07 -4.95 -8.97
CA GLY A 174 -10.70 -6.36 -8.91
C GLY A 174 -10.84 -6.96 -7.53
N THR A 175 -10.42 -8.20 -7.37
CA THR A 175 -10.44 -8.95 -6.10
C THR A 175 -9.08 -9.48 -5.75
N VAL A 176 -8.92 -9.88 -4.49
CA VAL A 176 -7.70 -10.50 -3.95
C VAL A 176 -8.08 -11.78 -3.20
N ASN A 177 -7.14 -12.68 -2.92
CA ASN A 177 -7.42 -13.88 -2.12
C ASN A 177 -8.64 -14.71 -2.58
N ARG A 178 -8.77 -14.96 -3.89
CA ARG A 178 -9.83 -15.79 -4.48
C ARG A 178 -11.23 -15.19 -4.29
N GLY A 179 -11.37 -13.90 -4.64
CA GLY A 179 -12.65 -13.20 -4.64
C GLY A 179 -12.97 -12.37 -3.39
N SER A 180 -11.99 -12.11 -2.52
CA SER A 180 -12.15 -11.14 -1.43
C SER A 180 -12.22 -9.72 -1.99
N ASP A 181 -13.17 -8.97 -1.45
CA ASP A 181 -13.47 -7.57 -1.73
C ASP A 181 -12.64 -6.59 -0.87
N VAL A 182 -11.99 -7.07 0.20
CA VAL A 182 -11.14 -6.26 1.09
C VAL A 182 -9.72 -6.19 0.55
N ILE A 183 -9.52 -5.29 -0.42
CA ILE A 183 -8.27 -5.17 -1.18
C ILE A 183 -7.05 -4.90 -0.31
N SER A 184 -7.11 -3.90 0.58
CA SER A 184 -5.96 -3.53 1.40
C SER A 184 -5.63 -4.56 2.48
N ALA A 185 -6.56 -5.46 2.83
CA ALA A 185 -6.23 -6.57 3.72
C ALA A 185 -5.41 -7.63 2.99
N GLY A 186 -5.74 -7.92 1.73
CA GLY A 186 -5.08 -8.98 0.96
C GLY A 186 -3.75 -8.58 0.29
N ILE A 187 -3.49 -7.28 0.12
CA ILE A 187 -2.30 -6.78 -0.59
C ILE A 187 -1.60 -5.65 0.18
N ALA A 188 -0.27 -5.72 0.22
CA ALA A 188 0.61 -4.58 0.52
C ALA A 188 1.50 -4.31 -0.71
N ALA A 189 1.41 -3.12 -1.31
CA ALA A 189 2.11 -2.80 -2.55
C ALA A 189 2.90 -1.49 -2.43
N ASN A 190 3.99 -1.40 -3.20
CA ASN A 190 4.71 -0.16 -3.47
C ASN A 190 5.00 -0.07 -4.98
N ASP A 191 5.87 0.86 -5.37
CA ASP A 191 6.11 1.14 -6.80
C ASP A 191 6.88 0.03 -7.54
N TRP A 192 7.49 -0.93 -6.86
CA TRP A 192 8.34 -1.96 -7.49
C TRP A 192 8.02 -3.41 -7.08
N THR A 193 7.39 -3.60 -5.93
CA THR A 193 6.98 -4.90 -5.43
C THR A 193 5.57 -4.87 -4.84
N ALA A 194 4.92 -6.02 -4.86
CA ALA A 194 3.66 -6.21 -4.18
C ALA A 194 3.66 -7.57 -3.49
N PHE A 195 3.14 -7.59 -2.26
CA PHE A 195 2.90 -8.80 -1.50
C PHE A 195 1.40 -9.04 -1.45
N CYS A 196 0.99 -10.20 -1.93
CA CYS A 196 -0.40 -10.64 -1.92
C CYS A 196 -0.54 -11.90 -1.06
N GLY A 197 -1.75 -12.15 -0.55
CA GLY A 197 -2.02 -13.37 0.20
C GLY A 197 -1.87 -14.64 -0.64
N SER A 198 -1.54 -15.76 0.02
CA SER A 198 -1.25 -17.04 -0.65
C SER A 198 -2.41 -17.57 -1.50
N ASP A 199 -3.65 -17.22 -1.16
CA ASP A 199 -4.85 -17.68 -1.86
C ASP A 199 -5.17 -16.86 -3.11
N THR A 200 -4.41 -15.79 -3.36
CA THR A 200 -4.58 -14.94 -4.55
C THR A 200 -4.30 -15.75 -5.81
N THR A 201 -5.30 -15.79 -6.69
CA THR A 201 -5.27 -16.61 -7.92
C THR A 201 -4.28 -16.04 -8.94
N ALA A 202 -3.85 -16.87 -9.91
CA ALA A 202 -2.93 -16.41 -10.96
C ALA A 202 -3.50 -15.26 -11.81
N THR A 203 -4.82 -15.26 -12.02
CA THR A 203 -5.54 -14.19 -12.71
C THR A 203 -5.52 -12.89 -11.90
N GLU A 204 -5.82 -12.94 -10.61
CA GLU A 204 -5.75 -11.77 -9.71
C GLU A 204 -4.32 -11.22 -9.63
N VAL A 205 -3.32 -12.08 -9.48
CA VAL A 205 -1.91 -11.65 -9.48
C VAL A 205 -1.54 -10.97 -10.81
N SER A 206 -2.01 -11.48 -11.94
CA SER A 206 -1.73 -10.86 -13.25
C SER A 206 -2.32 -9.46 -13.37
N VAL A 207 -3.52 -9.24 -12.80
CA VAL A 207 -4.15 -7.91 -12.73
C VAL A 207 -3.34 -6.97 -11.84
N VAL A 208 -2.93 -7.44 -10.65
CA VAL A 208 -2.10 -6.67 -9.69
C VAL A 208 -0.76 -6.26 -10.32
N GLU A 209 -0.06 -7.18 -10.99
CA GLU A 209 1.21 -6.85 -11.65
C GLU A 209 1.06 -5.85 -12.80
N SER A 210 -0.06 -5.91 -13.52
CA SER A 210 -0.39 -5.00 -14.61
C SER A 210 -0.71 -3.59 -14.11
N VAL A 211 -1.62 -3.48 -13.14
CA VAL A 211 -2.09 -2.18 -12.63
C VAL A 211 -1.00 -1.41 -11.91
N PHE A 212 -0.19 -2.10 -11.09
CA PHE A 212 0.93 -1.48 -10.37
C PHE A 212 2.22 -1.40 -11.21
N ARG A 213 2.21 -1.87 -12.47
CA ARG A 213 3.37 -1.87 -13.39
C ARG A 213 4.65 -2.41 -12.74
N LEU A 214 4.54 -3.57 -12.09
CA LEU A 214 5.64 -4.22 -11.35
C LEU A 214 6.63 -4.97 -12.26
N ARG A 215 6.31 -5.06 -13.55
CA ARG A 215 7.14 -5.68 -14.60
C ARG A 215 8.02 -4.66 -15.33
N ASP A 216 7.85 -3.37 -15.06
CA ASP A 216 8.77 -2.38 -15.62
C ASP A 216 10.15 -2.57 -14.97
N PRO A 217 11.21 -2.78 -15.77
CA PRO A 217 12.54 -3.02 -15.26
C PRO A 217 12.99 -1.82 -14.43
N ARG A 218 13.67 -2.11 -13.32
CA ARG A 218 14.38 -1.17 -12.44
C ARG A 218 14.93 0.02 -13.25
N PRO A 219 14.74 1.28 -12.82
CA PRO A 219 15.19 2.48 -13.55
C PRO A 219 16.74 2.66 -13.58
N GLY A 220 17.49 1.57 -13.55
CA GLY A 220 18.92 1.52 -13.86
C GLY A 220 19.28 0.65 -15.07
N ALA A 221 18.31 0.02 -15.75
CA ALA A 221 18.59 -0.96 -16.80
C ALA A 221 18.02 -0.64 -18.20
N LEU A 222 17.16 0.37 -18.37
CA LEU A 222 16.64 0.74 -19.70
C LEU A 222 17.04 2.17 -20.06
N GLY A 223 18.12 2.26 -20.85
CA GLY A 223 18.37 3.42 -21.69
C GLY A 223 17.22 3.62 -22.68
N SER A 224 16.74 4.86 -22.73
CA SER A 224 16.30 5.62 -23.90
C SER A 224 15.27 5.11 -24.93
N ASP A 225 14.81 3.86 -24.97
CA ASP A 225 14.18 3.36 -26.21
C ASP A 225 12.70 2.89 -26.16
N VAL A 226 11.95 3.06 -25.06
CA VAL A 226 10.57 2.49 -24.96
C VAL A 226 9.44 3.51 -25.18
N LYS A 227 9.74 4.80 -25.38
CA LYS A 227 8.68 5.82 -25.54
C LYS A 227 8.05 5.90 -26.94
N SER A 228 8.52 5.15 -27.94
CA SER A 228 8.04 5.25 -29.32
C SER A 228 7.22 4.07 -29.82
N SER A 229 7.30 2.88 -29.21
CA SER A 229 6.73 1.65 -29.80
C SER A 229 5.31 1.29 -29.34
N MET A 230 4.87 1.70 -28.13
CA MET A 230 3.60 1.21 -27.59
C MET A 230 2.34 1.95 -28.06
N VAL A 231 2.47 3.09 -28.76
CA VAL A 231 1.30 3.93 -29.13
C VAL A 231 0.91 3.78 -30.62
N GLN A 232 1.71 3.14 -31.47
CA GLN A 232 1.42 3.03 -32.91
C GLN A 232 0.75 1.72 -33.35
N ASP A 233 0.89 0.62 -32.60
CA ASP A 233 0.47 -0.69 -33.10
C ASP A 233 -0.98 -1.10 -32.78
N PHE A 234 -1.73 -0.30 -32.00
CA PHE A 234 -3.14 -0.58 -31.71
C PHE A 234 -4.13 0.01 -32.73
N PHE A 235 -3.68 0.85 -33.67
CA PHE A 235 -4.53 1.51 -34.67
C PHE A 235 -4.27 1.08 -36.13
N ARG A 236 -3.53 -0.01 -36.37
CA ARG A 236 -3.37 -0.56 -37.71
C ARG A 236 -3.36 -2.09 -37.72
N SER A 237 -4.53 -2.68 -37.97
CA SER A 237 -4.83 -3.66 -39.04
C SER A 237 -6.08 -4.45 -38.69
#